data_AF-A2G4R3-F1
#
_entry.id   AF-A2G4R3-F1
#
_cell.length_a   1.000
_cell.length_b   1.000
_cell.length_c   1.000
_cell.angle_alpha   90.00
_cell.angle_beta   90.00
_cell.angle_gamma   90.00
#
_symmetry.space_group_name_H-M   'P 1'
#
loop_
_entity.id
_entity.type
_entity.pdbx_description
1 polymer ?
#
loop_
_entity_poly.entity_id
_entity_poly.type
_entity_poly.pdbx_seq_one_letter_code
_entity_poly.pdbx_strand_id
1 'polypeptide(L)'
;MSQYSYGGGGPGQYGGGGATDIRLLSGNYDNFTSLKSRIIVAAGAGAQDSNDLGGPGGSLDGFNSTKNYGKGGSQKSGGQGTVSGKFGKGGENPNRIGDEGNGAGGSGYFGGGSSTNAKDYGGGGGSSFISGYPGCVAITEDSTENSIKFRTGDFTSIHYSGLKFEDPIMIDGKSQMPSPNGTNETGHSGNGFIRIIKYPILSNTCIQNIYHFNLFSFILEFSIFFMSADS
;
A
#
# COMPACT_ATOMS: atom_id res chain seq x y z
N MET A 1 7.04 26.67 5.54
CA MET A 1 5.70 26.05 5.39
C MET A 1 5.54 25.06 6.51
N SER A 2 4.65 25.30 7.47
CA SER A 2 4.30 24.30 8.47
C SER A 2 3.46 23.21 7.79
N GLN A 3 4.11 22.14 7.34
CA GLN A 3 3.41 20.96 6.86
C GLN A 3 2.94 20.16 8.08
N TYR A 4 1.66 20.23 8.44
CA TYR A 4 1.07 19.40 9.49
C TYR A 4 0.78 17.96 9.03
N SER A 5 1.27 17.57 7.85
CA SER A 5 1.09 16.20 7.35
C SER A 5 2.37 15.70 6.68
N TYR A 6 2.74 14.47 7.03
CA TYR A 6 3.88 13.72 6.51
C TYR A 6 3.37 12.48 5.76
N GLY A 7 4.20 11.88 4.89
CA GLY A 7 3.81 10.64 4.19
C GLY A 7 2.66 10.82 3.18
N GLY A 8 2.46 12.05 2.68
CA GLY A 8 1.50 12.37 1.63
C GLY A 8 0.07 12.66 2.09
N GLY A 9 -0.23 12.68 3.39
CA GLY A 9 -1.54 13.12 3.87
C GLY A 9 -1.79 14.58 3.48
N GLY A 10 -3.06 14.95 3.33
CA GLY A 10 -3.40 16.32 2.96
C GLY A 10 -3.08 17.29 4.11
N PRO A 11 -2.43 18.43 3.86
CA PRO A 11 -2.39 19.52 4.84
C PRO A 11 -3.78 20.16 4.99
N GLY A 12 -4.12 20.66 6.17
CA GLY A 12 -5.38 21.35 6.49
C GLY A 12 -5.29 22.03 7.85
N GLN A 13 -6.42 22.44 8.43
CA GLN A 13 -6.46 22.81 9.86
C GLN A 13 -6.01 21.61 10.69
N TYR A 14 -6.58 20.45 10.36
CA TYR A 14 -6.13 19.15 10.83
C TYR A 14 -5.62 18.34 9.63
N GLY A 15 -4.34 17.96 9.69
CA GLY A 15 -3.69 17.20 8.63
C GLY A 15 -4.15 15.75 8.60
N GLY A 16 -4.32 15.20 7.39
CA GLY A 16 -4.60 13.77 7.20
C GLY A 16 -3.40 12.91 7.54
N GLY A 17 -3.65 11.64 7.84
CA GLY A 17 -2.62 10.64 8.11
C GLY A 17 -1.81 10.29 6.86
N GLY A 18 -0.50 10.06 7.06
CA GLY A 18 0.41 9.58 6.04
C GLY A 18 0.32 8.08 5.81
N ALA A 19 0.76 7.63 4.64
CA ALA A 19 0.83 6.24 4.25
C ALA A 19 2.22 5.69 4.57
N THR A 20 2.26 4.40 4.86
CA THR A 20 3.50 3.64 5.00
C THR A 20 3.61 2.69 3.82
N ASP A 21 4.74 2.71 3.12
CA ASP A 21 4.88 1.98 1.86
C ASP A 21 6.28 1.41 1.64
N ILE A 22 6.37 0.38 0.80
CA ILE A 22 7.63 -0.16 0.27
C ILE A 22 7.74 0.21 -1.20
N ARG A 23 8.85 0.85 -1.57
CA ARG A 23 9.13 1.34 -2.93
C ARG A 23 10.30 0.61 -3.55
N LEU A 24 10.23 0.38 -4.86
CA LEU A 24 11.39 -0.08 -5.64
C LEU A 24 12.33 1.08 -6.00
N LEU A 25 11.79 2.30 -6.10
CA LEU A 25 12.55 3.51 -6.41
C LEU A 25 12.46 4.49 -5.25
N SER A 26 13.61 4.91 -4.74
CA SER A 26 13.69 5.96 -3.71
C SER A 26 13.20 7.31 -4.25
N GLY A 27 12.76 8.17 -3.35
CA GLY A 27 12.32 9.53 -3.66
C GLY A 27 11.52 10.13 -2.51
N ASN A 28 11.26 11.43 -2.63
CA ASN A 28 10.43 12.16 -1.66
C ASN A 28 8.99 11.62 -1.64
N TYR A 29 8.24 11.99 -0.61
CA TYR A 29 6.87 11.51 -0.41
C TYR A 29 5.93 11.87 -1.58
N ASP A 30 6.20 12.94 -2.32
CA ASP A 30 5.39 13.49 -3.41
C ASP A 30 5.95 13.20 -4.80
N ASN A 31 7.13 12.58 -4.90
CA ASN A 31 7.77 12.26 -6.17
C ASN A 31 6.98 11.17 -6.89
N PHE A 32 6.37 11.51 -8.02
CA PHE A 32 5.48 10.60 -8.74
C PHE A 32 6.17 9.30 -9.19
N THR A 33 7.41 9.37 -9.68
CA THR A 33 8.18 8.17 -10.10
C THR A 33 8.40 7.21 -8.93
N SER A 34 8.76 7.73 -7.76
CA SER A 34 8.91 6.94 -6.53
C SER A 34 7.56 6.40 -6.05
N LEU A 35 6.50 7.21 -6.02
CA LEU A 35 5.15 6.79 -5.64
C LEU A 35 4.59 5.69 -6.56
N LYS A 36 4.87 5.76 -7.86
CA LYS A 36 4.44 4.74 -8.82
C LYS A 36 5.10 3.39 -8.51
N SER A 37 6.32 3.38 -8.01
CA SER A 37 7.09 2.17 -7.68
C SER A 37 6.70 1.45 -6.38
N ARG A 38 5.60 1.85 -5.74
CA ARG A 38 5.12 1.27 -4.48
C ARG A 38 4.52 -0.12 -4.71
N ILE A 39 5.04 -1.13 -4.01
CA ILE A 39 4.56 -2.53 -4.08
C ILE A 39 3.67 -2.92 -2.89
N ILE A 40 3.77 -2.18 -1.78
CA ILE A 40 2.87 -2.22 -0.62
C ILE A 40 2.55 -0.78 -0.23
N VAL A 41 1.29 -0.51 0.11
CA VAL A 41 0.81 0.75 0.68
C VAL A 41 -0.20 0.47 1.79
N ALA A 42 0.19 0.74 3.03
CA ALA A 42 -0.71 0.86 4.18
C ALA A 42 -1.19 2.31 4.26
N ALA A 43 -2.48 2.55 4.01
CA ALA A 43 -3.03 3.89 3.87
C ALA A 43 -3.27 4.59 5.20
N GLY A 44 -3.16 5.93 5.18
CA GLY A 44 -3.48 6.79 6.31
C GLY A 44 -4.97 7.10 6.42
N ALA A 45 -5.41 7.41 7.62
CA ALA A 45 -6.76 7.89 7.91
C ALA A 45 -6.94 9.37 7.51
N GLY A 46 -8.17 9.78 7.25
CA GLY A 46 -8.55 11.20 7.18
C GLY A 46 -8.48 11.85 8.55
N ALA A 47 -8.36 13.18 8.58
CA ALA A 47 -8.36 13.94 9.81
C ALA A 47 -9.79 14.10 10.36
N GLN A 48 -9.90 14.13 11.69
CA GLN A 48 -11.13 14.52 12.39
C GLN A 48 -11.25 16.04 12.45
N ASP A 49 -12.48 16.55 12.40
CA ASP A 49 -12.79 17.93 12.76
C ASP A 49 -14.17 18.03 13.40
N SER A 50 -14.32 18.96 14.35
CA SER A 50 -15.53 19.22 15.13
C SER A 50 -16.18 17.92 15.63
N ASN A 51 -17.36 17.57 15.10
CA ASN A 51 -18.12 16.38 15.48
C ASN A 51 -18.14 15.30 14.38
N ASP A 52 -17.14 15.28 13.50
CA ASP A 52 -17.00 14.27 12.44
C ASP A 52 -15.62 13.63 12.46
N LEU A 53 -15.59 12.32 12.77
CA LEU A 53 -14.35 11.55 12.75
C LEU A 53 -13.89 11.34 11.32
N GLY A 54 -12.58 11.44 11.11
CA GLY A 54 -11.97 11.11 9.83
C GLY A 54 -12.15 9.63 9.49
N GLY A 55 -12.21 9.34 8.19
CA GLY A 55 -12.35 7.99 7.68
C GLY A 55 -11.06 7.17 7.86
N PRO A 56 -11.11 5.96 8.45
CA PRO A 56 -9.95 5.07 8.49
C PRO A 56 -9.44 4.69 7.08
N GLY A 57 -8.17 4.34 6.98
CA GLY A 57 -7.58 3.69 5.80
C GLY A 57 -7.47 2.16 5.98
N GLY A 58 -6.68 1.52 5.13
CA GLY A 58 -6.24 0.13 5.32
C GLY A 58 -7.01 -0.93 4.53
N SER A 59 -8.10 -0.57 3.86
CA SER A 59 -8.90 -1.44 2.98
C SER A 59 -8.69 -1.11 1.49
N LEU A 60 -9.28 -1.92 0.60
CA LEU A 60 -9.30 -1.66 -0.86
C LEU A 60 -9.86 -0.27 -1.19
N ASP A 61 -10.92 0.13 -0.49
CA ASP A 61 -11.42 1.49 -0.52
C ASP A 61 -11.26 2.07 0.88
N GLY A 62 -10.70 3.28 0.99
CA GLY A 62 -10.67 4.01 2.25
C GLY A 62 -12.09 4.32 2.72
N PHE A 63 -12.26 4.51 4.02
CA PHE A 63 -13.56 4.88 4.56
C PHE A 63 -13.81 6.38 4.40
N ASN A 64 -15.09 6.73 4.26
CA ASN A 64 -15.52 8.12 4.38
C ASN A 64 -15.43 8.59 5.84
N SER A 65 -15.45 9.91 6.04
CA SER A 65 -15.70 10.47 7.37
C SER A 65 -17.06 10.01 7.91
N THR A 66 -17.25 10.02 9.23
CA THR A 66 -18.48 9.51 9.86
C THR A 66 -19.77 10.20 9.41
N LYS A 67 -19.70 11.49 9.07
CA LYS A 67 -20.79 12.29 8.49
C LYS A 67 -20.70 12.39 6.97
N ASN A 68 -19.78 11.66 6.35
CA ASN A 68 -19.69 11.48 4.91
C ASN A 68 -19.32 12.76 4.12
N TYR A 69 -18.66 13.72 4.77
CA TYR A 69 -18.19 14.96 4.16
C TYR A 69 -16.86 14.79 3.40
N GLY A 70 -15.94 13.98 3.90
CA GLY A 70 -14.75 13.53 3.16
C GLY A 70 -14.92 12.09 2.68
N LYS A 71 -14.74 11.83 1.39
CA LYS A 71 -14.84 10.46 0.85
C LYS A 71 -13.50 9.74 0.89
N GLY A 72 -13.53 8.44 1.09
CA GLY A 72 -12.33 7.60 1.00
C GLY A 72 -11.84 7.42 -0.44
N GLY A 73 -10.54 7.18 -0.59
CA GLY A 73 -9.93 6.83 -1.87
C GLY A 73 -10.30 5.40 -2.29
N SER A 74 -10.30 5.13 -3.60
CA SER A 74 -10.55 3.80 -4.15
C SER A 74 -9.29 3.20 -4.77
N GLN A 75 -9.40 2.02 -5.39
CA GLN A 75 -8.33 1.44 -6.21
C GLN A 75 -8.07 2.19 -7.52
N LYS A 76 -8.94 3.12 -7.94
CA LYS A 76 -8.85 3.79 -9.24
C LYS A 76 -8.92 5.32 -9.19
N SER A 77 -9.22 5.90 -8.03
CA SER A 77 -9.36 7.35 -7.90
C SER A 77 -9.22 7.76 -6.45
N GLY A 78 -8.81 9.01 -6.24
CA GLY A 78 -8.88 9.59 -4.90
C GLY A 78 -10.30 9.91 -4.47
N GLY A 79 -10.48 9.98 -3.16
CA GLY A 79 -11.77 10.32 -2.57
C GLY A 79 -12.14 11.76 -2.85
N GLN A 80 -13.44 12.01 -3.05
CA GLN A 80 -13.98 13.35 -3.25
C GLN A 80 -13.95 14.18 -1.96
N GLY A 81 -13.63 15.46 -2.13
CA GLY A 81 -13.58 16.49 -1.10
C GLY A 81 -13.68 17.88 -1.72
N THR A 82 -13.56 18.95 -0.93
CA THR A 82 -13.29 20.29 -1.50
C THR A 82 -12.02 20.25 -2.36
N VAL A 83 -11.03 19.50 -1.89
CA VAL A 83 -9.94 19.01 -2.73
C VAL A 83 -9.95 17.49 -2.65
N SER A 84 -10.10 16.85 -3.81
CA SER A 84 -10.06 15.39 -3.89
C SER A 84 -8.66 14.86 -3.64
N GLY A 85 -8.59 13.67 -3.06
CA GLY A 85 -7.35 12.91 -3.02
C GLY A 85 -6.83 12.58 -4.42
N LYS A 86 -5.57 12.19 -4.50
CA LYS A 86 -4.88 11.81 -5.73
C LYS A 86 -4.07 10.54 -5.50
N PHE A 87 -3.43 10.04 -6.55
CA PHE A 87 -2.49 8.94 -6.42
C PHE A 87 -1.38 9.30 -5.42
N GLY A 88 -1.26 8.53 -4.34
CA GLY A 88 -0.26 8.75 -3.29
C GLY A 88 -0.54 9.90 -2.31
N LYS A 89 -1.56 10.74 -2.55
CA LYS A 89 -1.74 12.01 -1.83
C LYS A 89 -3.17 12.19 -1.33
N GLY A 90 -3.34 12.58 -0.08
CA GLY A 90 -4.62 12.97 0.49
C GLY A 90 -5.09 14.33 -0.02
N GLY A 91 -6.41 14.56 0.00
CA GLY A 91 -7.02 15.84 -0.35
C GLY A 91 -6.65 16.92 0.66
N GLU A 92 -6.21 18.07 0.17
CA GLU A 92 -5.61 19.15 0.96
C GLU A 92 -6.53 20.37 1.17
N ASN A 93 -6.13 21.25 2.08
CA ASN A 93 -6.66 22.59 2.28
C ASN A 93 -5.55 23.52 2.82
N PRO A 94 -4.53 23.85 2.00
CA PRO A 94 -3.32 24.53 2.46
C PRO A 94 -3.54 25.96 2.94
N ASN A 95 -4.63 26.60 2.51
CA ASN A 95 -4.99 27.97 2.90
C ASN A 95 -5.59 28.06 4.30
N ARG A 96 -5.80 26.93 4.99
CA ARG A 96 -6.40 26.86 6.34
C ARG A 96 -5.48 26.21 7.36
N ILE A 97 -4.18 26.19 7.09
CA ILE A 97 -3.16 25.69 8.02
C ILE A 97 -3.07 26.65 9.21
N GLY A 98 -3.57 26.24 10.39
CA GLY A 98 -3.56 27.05 11.60
C GLY A 98 -4.70 28.08 11.74
N ASP A 99 -5.67 28.04 10.82
CA ASP A 99 -6.90 28.85 10.83
C ASP A 99 -8.14 27.94 10.99
N GLU A 100 -9.34 28.52 11.13
CA GLU A 100 -10.58 27.76 10.97
C GLU A 100 -10.64 27.09 9.59
N GLY A 101 -10.68 25.76 9.57
CA GLY A 101 -10.58 24.96 8.37
C GLY A 101 -11.32 23.65 8.52
N ASN A 102 -10.82 22.61 7.87
CA ASN A 102 -11.47 21.32 7.85
C ASN A 102 -10.47 20.18 8.02
N GLY A 103 -10.99 18.97 8.23
CA GLY A 103 -10.22 17.75 8.18
C GLY A 103 -9.75 17.44 6.75
N ALA A 104 -8.45 17.25 6.59
CA ALA A 104 -7.85 16.83 5.33
C ALA A 104 -7.92 15.30 5.12
N GLY A 105 -7.76 14.87 3.86
CA GLY A 105 -7.81 13.46 3.50
C GLY A 105 -6.52 12.70 3.86
N GLY A 106 -6.65 11.43 4.22
CA GLY A 106 -5.52 10.52 4.43
C GLY A 106 -4.89 10.10 3.11
N SER A 107 -3.59 9.84 3.09
CA SER A 107 -2.92 9.31 1.88
C SER A 107 -3.08 7.80 1.76
N GLY A 108 -2.72 7.27 0.59
CA GLY A 108 -2.85 5.85 0.29
C GLY A 108 -2.28 5.53 -1.07
N TYR A 109 -2.70 4.41 -1.64
CA TYR A 109 -2.50 4.13 -3.06
C TYR A 109 -3.20 5.21 -3.88
N PHE A 110 -4.47 5.47 -3.55
CA PHE A 110 -5.12 6.76 -3.76
C PHE A 110 -5.58 7.34 -2.41
N GLY A 111 -5.33 8.62 -2.20
CA GLY A 111 -5.74 9.28 -0.95
C GLY A 111 -7.24 9.54 -0.88
N GLY A 112 -7.74 9.71 0.34
CA GLY A 112 -9.08 10.23 0.58
C GLY A 112 -9.18 11.73 0.29
N GLY A 113 -10.41 12.24 0.15
CA GLY A 113 -10.66 13.66 -0.02
C GLY A 113 -10.64 14.41 1.31
N SER A 114 -10.36 15.71 1.27
CA SER A 114 -10.69 16.60 2.38
C SER A 114 -12.21 16.66 2.60
N SER A 115 -12.65 17.23 3.71
CA SER A 115 -14.08 17.52 3.88
C SER A 115 -14.60 18.38 2.72
N THR A 116 -15.83 18.12 2.29
CA THR A 116 -16.57 18.97 1.32
C THR A 116 -17.06 20.28 1.92
N ASN A 117 -17.04 20.43 3.25
CA ASN A 117 -17.18 21.71 3.93
C ASN A 117 -15.78 22.26 4.21
N ALA A 118 -15.44 23.43 3.66
CA ALA A 118 -14.10 24.01 3.76
C ALA A 118 -13.74 24.54 5.16
N LYS A 119 -14.69 24.56 6.10
CA LYS A 119 -14.55 25.10 7.47
C LYS A 119 -15.04 24.14 8.57
N ASP A 120 -15.38 22.91 8.22
CA ASP A 120 -15.88 21.94 9.19
C ASP A 120 -15.70 20.51 8.66
N TYR A 121 -15.86 19.54 9.55
CA TYR A 121 -15.95 18.10 9.29
C TYR A 121 -14.67 17.40 8.83
N GLY A 122 -14.70 16.07 8.95
CA GLY A 122 -13.55 15.21 8.75
C GLY A 122 -13.28 14.85 7.29
N GLY A 123 -12.04 14.46 7.02
CA GLY A 123 -11.60 13.93 5.73
C GLY A 123 -11.82 12.42 5.60
N GLY A 124 -11.72 11.90 4.38
CA GLY A 124 -11.75 10.45 4.13
C GLY A 124 -10.36 9.80 4.21
N GLY A 125 -10.32 8.50 4.45
CA GLY A 125 -9.08 7.70 4.46
C GLY A 125 -8.60 7.32 3.06
N GLY A 126 -7.32 6.98 2.92
CA GLY A 126 -6.79 6.46 1.67
C GLY A 126 -7.10 4.97 1.45
N SER A 127 -6.99 4.52 0.20
CA SER A 127 -7.01 3.11 -0.17
C SER A 127 -5.65 2.44 0.03
N SER A 128 -5.64 1.19 0.45
CA SER A 128 -4.42 0.37 0.55
C SER A 128 -4.13 -0.38 -0.74
N PHE A 129 -2.89 -0.83 -0.89
CA PHE A 129 -2.47 -1.64 -2.04
C PHE A 129 -1.42 -2.65 -1.62
N ILE A 130 -1.56 -3.89 -2.09
CA ILE A 130 -0.53 -4.92 -1.98
C ILE A 130 -0.46 -5.60 -3.34
N SER A 131 0.71 -5.60 -3.97
CA SER A 131 0.87 -6.24 -5.26
C SER A 131 0.52 -7.73 -5.19
N GLY A 132 -0.44 -8.17 -6.00
CA GLY A 132 -0.98 -9.54 -6.02
C GLY A 132 -2.20 -9.77 -5.12
N TYR A 133 -2.62 -8.79 -4.31
CA TYR A 133 -3.80 -8.96 -3.45
C TYR A 133 -5.10 -8.92 -4.28
N PRO A 134 -6.06 -9.87 -4.06
CA PRO A 134 -7.33 -9.88 -4.77
C PRO A 134 -8.12 -8.57 -4.61
N GLY A 135 -8.56 -8.00 -5.73
CA GLY A 135 -9.32 -6.74 -5.76
C GLY A 135 -8.46 -5.47 -5.85
N CYS A 136 -7.14 -5.56 -5.64
CA CYS A 136 -6.25 -4.43 -5.93
C CYS A 136 -6.17 -4.15 -7.44
N VAL A 137 -5.95 -2.89 -7.80
CA VAL A 137 -5.81 -2.46 -9.21
C VAL A 137 -4.49 -1.70 -9.39
N ALA A 138 -3.48 -2.39 -9.92
CA ALA A 138 -2.17 -1.84 -10.22
C ALA A 138 -2.24 -0.84 -11.39
N ILE A 139 -1.45 0.22 -11.30
CA ILE A 139 -1.24 1.15 -12.43
C ILE A 139 -0.20 0.58 -13.41
N THR A 140 -0.24 1.06 -14.65
CA THR A 140 0.76 0.69 -15.66
C THR A 140 2.04 1.52 -15.51
N GLU A 141 3.15 1.00 -16.02
CA GLU A 141 4.44 1.69 -15.98
C GLU A 141 4.43 3.04 -16.72
N ASP A 142 3.64 3.17 -17.79
CA ASP A 142 3.51 4.40 -18.59
C ASP A 142 2.53 5.42 -17.98
N SER A 143 2.00 5.17 -16.78
CA SER A 143 1.19 6.16 -16.06
C SER A 143 2.01 7.42 -15.73
N THR A 144 1.33 8.57 -15.77
CA THR A 144 1.85 9.89 -15.39
C THR A 144 0.92 10.54 -14.35
N GLU A 145 1.38 11.58 -13.66
CA GLU A 145 0.58 12.26 -12.62
C GLU A 145 -0.77 12.79 -13.16
N ASN A 146 -0.81 13.16 -14.44
CA ASN A 146 -2.01 13.69 -15.10
C ASN A 146 -2.79 12.62 -15.89
N SER A 147 -2.26 11.41 -16.03
CA SER A 147 -2.89 10.33 -16.79
C SER A 147 -2.51 8.99 -16.17
N ILE A 148 -3.33 8.57 -15.20
CA ILE A 148 -3.20 7.26 -14.55
C ILE A 148 -3.91 6.23 -15.42
N LYS A 149 -3.20 5.15 -15.74
CA LYS A 149 -3.69 4.01 -16.51
C LYS A 149 -3.60 2.77 -15.63
N PHE A 150 -4.56 1.85 -15.81
CA PHE A 150 -4.70 0.68 -14.96
C PHE A 150 -4.38 -0.60 -15.73
N ARG A 151 -3.75 -1.55 -15.04
CA ARG A 151 -3.61 -2.91 -15.54
C ARG A 151 -4.98 -3.58 -15.57
N THR A 152 -5.12 -4.56 -16.45
CA THR A 152 -6.35 -5.33 -16.68
C THR A 152 -6.04 -6.82 -16.81
N GLY A 153 -7.08 -7.67 -16.81
CA GLY A 153 -6.94 -9.12 -16.93
C GLY A 153 -6.23 -9.75 -15.74
N ASP A 154 -5.49 -10.83 -15.99
CA ASP A 154 -4.82 -11.65 -14.96
C ASP A 154 -3.75 -10.90 -14.16
N PHE A 155 -3.27 -9.76 -14.68
CA PHE A 155 -2.27 -8.93 -14.02
C PHE A 155 -2.86 -7.67 -13.36
N THR A 156 -4.18 -7.61 -13.17
CA THR A 156 -4.87 -6.42 -12.63
C THR A 156 -4.30 -5.99 -11.28
N SER A 157 -3.99 -6.94 -10.38
CA SER A 157 -3.48 -6.62 -9.04
C SER A 157 -1.95 -6.60 -8.93
N ILE A 158 -1.23 -6.96 -9.99
CA ILE A 158 0.23 -7.15 -9.96
C ILE A 158 0.91 -5.86 -10.41
N HIS A 159 1.77 -5.30 -9.56
CA HIS A 159 2.59 -4.13 -9.85
C HIS A 159 3.34 -4.27 -11.19
N TYR A 160 3.55 -3.18 -11.92
CA TYR A 160 4.07 -3.22 -13.30
C TYR A 160 5.47 -3.86 -13.44
N SER A 161 6.24 -3.93 -12.35
CA SER A 161 7.51 -4.66 -12.32
C SER A 161 7.37 -6.19 -12.38
N GLY A 162 6.15 -6.72 -12.23
CA GLY A 162 5.87 -8.15 -12.13
C GLY A 162 6.06 -8.75 -10.73
N LEU A 163 6.57 -7.98 -9.76
CA LEU A 163 6.70 -8.44 -8.37
C LEU A 163 5.33 -8.53 -7.70
N LYS A 164 5.09 -9.60 -6.93
CA LYS A 164 3.88 -9.81 -6.12
C LYS A 164 4.21 -10.45 -4.78
N PHE A 165 3.26 -10.38 -3.85
CA PHE A 165 3.29 -11.13 -2.60
C PHE A 165 2.44 -12.38 -2.74
N GLU A 166 2.89 -13.47 -2.12
CA GLU A 166 2.08 -14.68 -1.95
C GLU A 166 1.35 -14.58 -0.61
N ASP A 167 0.10 -15.06 -0.58
CA ASP A 167 -0.79 -15.05 0.59
C ASP A 167 -0.89 -13.70 1.34
N PRO A 168 -1.09 -12.56 0.64
CA PRO A 168 -1.17 -11.27 1.29
C PRO A 168 -2.45 -11.13 2.12
N ILE A 169 -2.33 -10.52 3.29
CA ILE A 169 -3.47 -10.13 4.15
C ILE A 169 -3.52 -8.60 4.24
N MET A 170 -4.72 -8.05 4.07
CA MET A 170 -5.01 -6.63 4.24
C MET A 170 -6.02 -6.47 5.38
N ILE A 171 -5.65 -5.74 6.43
CA ILE A 171 -6.51 -5.48 7.59
C ILE A 171 -6.79 -3.98 7.63
N ASP A 172 -8.07 -3.63 7.72
CA ASP A 172 -8.51 -2.24 7.72
C ASP A 172 -8.39 -1.58 9.10
N GLY A 173 -8.40 -0.25 9.12
CA GLY A 173 -8.24 0.54 10.34
C GLY A 173 -9.43 0.50 11.33
N LYS A 174 -10.51 -0.22 11.04
CA LYS A 174 -11.61 -0.50 11.99
C LYS A 174 -11.49 -1.89 12.62
N SER A 175 -10.65 -2.74 12.06
CA SER A 175 -10.39 -4.09 12.53
C SER A 175 -9.22 -4.11 13.52
N GLN A 176 -9.16 -5.13 14.38
CA GLN A 176 -7.98 -5.34 15.22
C GLN A 176 -6.80 -5.81 14.37
N MET A 177 -5.65 -5.17 14.56
CA MET A 177 -4.39 -5.53 13.90
C MET A 177 -3.23 -5.53 14.90
N PRO A 178 -2.14 -6.25 14.60
CA PRO A 178 -0.94 -6.21 15.43
C PRO A 178 -0.28 -4.82 15.40
N SER A 179 -0.08 -4.24 16.57
CA SER A 179 0.69 -3.02 16.76
C SER A 179 2.20 -3.28 16.59
N PRO A 180 3.02 -2.24 16.36
CA PRO A 180 4.47 -2.40 16.31
C PRO A 180 5.06 -2.96 17.61
N ASN A 181 4.40 -2.79 18.75
CA ASN A 181 4.89 -3.27 20.05
C ASN A 181 4.47 -4.72 20.35
N GLY A 182 3.74 -5.37 19.44
CA GLY A 182 3.31 -6.77 19.59
C GLY A 182 1.98 -6.97 20.34
N THR A 183 1.34 -5.89 20.80
CA THR A 183 -0.06 -5.91 21.27
C THR A 183 -1.03 -5.75 20.10
N ASN A 184 -2.33 -5.93 20.31
CA ASN A 184 -3.34 -5.61 19.31
C ASN A 184 -3.82 -4.16 19.46
N GLU A 185 -4.18 -3.52 18.35
CA GLU A 185 -4.77 -2.18 18.29
C GLU A 185 -5.84 -2.11 17.19
N THR A 186 -6.75 -1.12 17.27
CA THR A 186 -7.72 -0.80 16.21
C THR A 186 -7.39 0.58 15.67
N GLY A 187 -6.97 0.63 14.41
CA GLY A 187 -6.27 1.81 13.89
C GLY A 187 -4.89 1.97 14.53
N HIS A 188 -4.07 2.86 13.98
CA HIS A 188 -2.72 3.11 14.48
C HIS A 188 -2.58 4.58 14.89
N SER A 189 -2.07 4.81 16.10
CA SER A 189 -1.72 6.14 16.58
C SER A 189 -0.20 6.31 16.57
N GLY A 190 0.27 7.40 15.97
CA GLY A 190 1.69 7.70 15.83
C GLY A 190 2.23 7.43 14.42
N ASN A 191 3.53 7.15 14.35
CA ASN A 191 4.23 6.98 13.08
C ASN A 191 4.03 5.57 12.54
N GLY A 192 3.65 5.46 11.27
CA GLY A 192 3.55 4.16 10.62
C GLY A 192 4.90 3.43 10.53
N PHE A 193 4.84 2.10 10.43
CA PHE A 193 6.01 1.23 10.53
C PHE A 193 5.93 0.07 9.53
N ILE A 194 7.09 -0.41 9.11
CA ILE A 194 7.24 -1.65 8.35
C ILE A 194 8.19 -2.56 9.11
N ARG A 195 7.81 -3.83 9.27
CA ARG A 195 8.66 -4.88 9.80
C ARG A 195 8.89 -5.94 8.73
N ILE A 196 10.15 -6.18 8.39
CA ILE A 196 10.56 -7.26 7.49
C ILE A 196 11.32 -8.29 8.31
N ILE A 197 10.85 -9.52 8.29
CA ILE A 197 11.53 -10.65 8.94
C ILE A 197 12.05 -11.55 7.84
N LYS A 198 13.38 -11.76 7.83
CA LYS A 198 14.01 -12.75 6.96
C LYS A 198 14.07 -14.07 7.72
N TYR A 199 13.28 -15.05 7.31
CA TYR A 199 13.46 -16.41 7.80
C TYR A 199 14.66 -17.04 7.10
N PRO A 200 15.60 -17.69 7.83
CA PRO A 200 16.54 -18.58 7.20
C PRO A 200 15.71 -19.74 6.62
N ILE A 201 15.66 -19.85 5.31
CA ILE A 201 15.15 -21.06 4.66
C ILE A 201 16.15 -22.15 5.07
N LEU A 202 15.78 -22.97 6.06
CA LEU A 202 16.41 -24.26 6.27
C LEU A 202 16.00 -25.12 5.08
N SER A 203 16.73 -24.99 3.97
CA SER A 203 16.63 -25.99 2.91
C SER A 203 17.06 -27.30 3.56
N ASN A 204 16.12 -28.23 3.71
CA ASN A 204 16.44 -29.60 4.06
C ASN A 204 17.38 -30.12 2.96
N THR A 205 18.69 -30.12 3.25
CA THR A 205 19.75 -30.61 2.36
C THR A 205 19.59 -32.09 2.01
N CYS A 206 18.64 -32.79 2.63
CA CYS A 206 18.26 -34.15 2.27
C CYS A 206 17.69 -34.27 0.84
N ILE A 207 16.94 -33.27 0.34
CA ILE A 207 16.35 -33.35 -1.02
C ILE A 207 17.42 -33.16 -2.11
N GLN A 208 18.44 -32.33 -1.86
CA GLN A 208 19.59 -32.19 -2.75
C GLN A 208 20.39 -33.50 -2.86
N ASN A 209 20.47 -34.29 -1.78
CA ASN A 209 21.11 -35.61 -1.81
C ASN A 209 20.34 -36.65 -2.62
N ILE A 210 19.00 -36.60 -2.68
CA ILE A 210 18.21 -37.56 -3.48
C ILE A 210 18.46 -37.33 -4.98
N TYR A 211 18.55 -36.08 -5.43
CA TYR A 211 18.88 -35.79 -6.84
C TYR A 211 20.35 -36.09 -7.15
N HIS A 212 21.28 -35.86 -6.22
CA HIS A 212 22.68 -36.22 -6.43
C HIS A 212 22.90 -37.74 -6.46
N PHE A 213 22.21 -38.52 -5.63
CA PHE A 213 22.31 -39.99 -5.61
C PHE A 213 21.68 -40.62 -6.85
N ASN A 214 20.53 -40.12 -7.30
CA ASN A 214 19.89 -40.61 -8.53
C ASN A 214 20.69 -40.24 -9.79
N LEU A 215 21.34 -39.06 -9.83
CA LEU A 215 22.21 -38.69 -10.95
C LEU A 215 23.51 -39.53 -10.95
N PHE A 216 24.05 -39.87 -9.78
CA PHE A 216 25.24 -40.74 -9.68
C PHE A 216 24.94 -42.18 -10.10
N SER A 217 23.75 -42.72 -9.76
CA SER A 217 23.31 -44.04 -10.23
C SER A 217 23.09 -44.09 -11.75
N PHE A 218 22.52 -43.03 -12.34
CA PHE A 218 22.31 -42.96 -13.80
C PHE A 218 23.62 -42.91 -14.60
N ILE A 219 24.65 -42.24 -14.08
CA ILE A 219 25.97 -42.17 -14.71
C ILE A 219 26.73 -43.50 -14.58
N LEU A 220 26.55 -44.23 -13.47
CA LEU A 220 27.19 -45.53 -13.26
C LEU A 220 26.61 -46.64 -14.17
N GLU A 221 25.28 -46.66 -14.37
CA GLU A 221 24.65 -47.62 -15.29
C GLU A 221 25.04 -47.36 -16.76
N PHE A 222 25.16 -46.09 -17.15
CA PHE A 222 25.61 -45.73 -18.50
C PHE A 222 27.07 -46.14 -18.77
N SER A 223 27.95 -46.05 -17.78
CA SER A 223 29.37 -46.43 -17.94
C SER A 223 29.58 -47.95 -17.95
N ILE A 224 28.72 -48.73 -17.30
CA ILE A 224 28.74 -50.21 -17.39
C ILE A 224 28.27 -50.67 -18.78
N PHE A 225 27.28 -50.02 -19.38
CA PHE A 225 26.78 -50.37 -20.73
C PHE A 225 27.79 -50.09 -21.85
N PHE A 226 28.66 -49.09 -21.71
CA PHE A 226 29.71 -48.83 -22.71
C PHE A 226 30.90 -49.79 -22.63
N MET A 227 31.09 -50.51 -21.51
CA MET A 227 32.19 -51.46 -21.35
C MET A 227 31.84 -52.91 -21.76
N SER A 228 30.58 -53.22 -22.10
CA SER A 228 30.15 -54.58 -22.47
C SER A 228 29.81 -54.76 -23.95
N ALA A 229 30.15 -53.81 -24.83
CA ALA A 229 29.78 -53.86 -26.25
C ALA A 229 30.92 -54.29 -27.21
N ASP A 230 32.12 -54.58 -26.70
CA ASP A 230 33.24 -55.07 -27.50
C ASP A 230 33.66 -56.48 -27.05
N SER A 231 33.07 -57.49 -27.68
CA SER A 231 33.65 -58.85 -27.82
C SER A 231 33.07 -59.55 -29.06
#